data_AF-A0A934YAR0-F1
#
_entry.id   AF-A0A934YAR0-F1
#
_cell.length_a   1.000
_cell.length_b   1.000
_cell.length_c   1.000
_cell.angle_alpha   90.00
_cell.angle_beta   90.00
_cell.angle_gamma   90.00
#
_symmetry.space_group_name_H-M   'P 1'
#
loop_
_entity.id
_entity.type
_entity.pdbx_description
1 polymer ?
#
loop_
_entity_poly.entity_id
_entity_poly.type
_entity_poly.pdbx_seq_one_letter_code
_entity_poly.pdbx_strand_id
1 'polypeptide(L)'
;MYTWKYLLRPIFKLFPQNFQYNLVVVLVSIFLPFSTILGKILGNVGHKLFPIANFFIVPFKSYKERWVWSILDTFDWYSPAYDLPQTQESLKSWYKAAGYKNIEVFRGSNGIIGRGEKN
;
A
#
# COMPACT_ATOMS: atom_id res chain seq x y z
N MET A 1 -14.36 2.81 2.40
CA MET A 1 -14.07 3.14 0.99
C MET A 1 -13.57 1.87 0.32
N TYR A 2 -14.40 1.20 -0.49
CA TYR A 2 -14.01 -0.03 -1.18
C TYR A 2 -13.04 0.32 -2.31
N THR A 3 -11.75 0.20 -2.04
CA THR A 3 -10.67 0.36 -3.01
C THR A 3 -10.45 -0.96 -3.75
N TRP A 4 -10.05 -0.92 -5.04
CA TRP A 4 -9.66 -2.09 -5.84
C TRP A 4 -8.77 -3.08 -5.09
N LYS A 5 -7.88 -2.55 -4.23
CA LYS A 5 -7.06 -3.29 -3.27
C LYS A 5 -7.84 -4.38 -2.54
N TYR A 6 -8.92 -4.02 -1.84
CA TYR A 6 -9.67 -4.97 -1.01
C TYR A 6 -10.57 -5.90 -1.82
N LEU A 7 -11.02 -5.47 -3.00
CA LEU A 7 -11.84 -6.28 -3.89
C LEU A 7 -11.04 -7.42 -4.54
N LEU A 8 -9.80 -7.14 -4.98
CA LEU A 8 -9.00 -8.11 -5.72
C LEU A 8 -8.07 -8.95 -4.82
N ARG A 9 -7.75 -8.48 -3.61
CA ARG A 9 -6.92 -9.22 -2.63
C ARG A 9 -7.32 -10.69 -2.42
N PRO A 10 -8.61 -11.05 -2.25
CA PRO A 10 -9.01 -12.46 -2.08
C PRO A 10 -8.62 -13.34 -3.26
N ILE A 11 -8.68 -12.81 -4.48
CA ILE A 11 -8.29 -13.51 -5.71
C ILE A 11 -6.77 -13.64 -5.78
N PHE A 12 -6.05 -12.53 -5.56
CA PHE A 12 -4.59 -12.52 -5.62
C PHE A 12 -3.95 -13.46 -4.59
N LYS A 13 -4.57 -13.66 -3.42
CA LYS A 13 -4.11 -14.61 -2.40
C LYS A 13 -3.97 -16.05 -2.92
N LEU A 14 -4.72 -16.43 -3.96
CA LEU A 14 -4.70 -17.77 -4.54
C LEU A 14 -3.50 -18.01 -5.47
N PHE A 15 -2.80 -16.96 -5.87
CA PHE A 15 -1.75 -17.03 -6.87
C PHE A 15 -0.37 -17.29 -6.25
N PRO A 16 0.50 -18.10 -6.90
CA PRO A 16 1.91 -18.20 -6.55
C PRO A 16 2.63 -16.85 -6.68
N GLN A 17 3.62 -16.59 -5.82
CA GLN A 17 4.30 -15.28 -5.76
C GLN A 17 4.91 -14.83 -7.10
N ASN A 18 5.58 -15.74 -7.81
CA ASN A 18 6.17 -15.44 -9.12
C ASN A 18 5.10 -15.05 -10.16
N PHE A 19 3.92 -15.66 -10.09
CA PHE A 19 2.80 -15.32 -10.97
C PHE A 19 2.18 -13.98 -10.61
N GLN A 20 2.01 -13.68 -9.31
CA GLN A 20 1.48 -12.40 -8.84
C GLN A 20 2.32 -11.22 -9.37
N TYR A 21 3.65 -11.32 -9.26
CA TYR A 21 4.56 -10.28 -9.73
C TYR A 21 4.41 -10.05 -11.24
N ASN A 22 4.46 -11.11 -12.05
CA ASN A 22 4.33 -11.00 -13.51
C ASN A 22 2.97 -10.41 -13.91
N LEU A 23 1.89 -10.81 -13.23
CA LEU A 23 0.57 -10.25 -13.47
C LEU A 23 0.53 -8.74 -13.15
N VAL A 24 1.11 -8.31 -12.03
CA VAL A 24 1.20 -6.88 -11.66
C VAL A 24 1.98 -6.10 -12.72
N VAL A 25 3.12 -6.61 -13.19
CA VAL A 25 3.92 -5.99 -14.25
C VAL A 25 3.08 -5.79 -15.51
N VAL A 26 2.30 -6.79 -15.92
CA VAL A 26 1.41 -6.71 -17.09
C VAL A 26 0.29 -5.69 -16.86
N LEU A 27 -0.40 -5.75 -15.73
CA LEU A 27 -1.50 -4.83 -15.39
C LEU A 27 -1.02 -3.37 -15.37
N VAL A 28 0.12 -3.09 -14.74
CA VAL A 28 0.68 -1.74 -14.69
C VAL A 28 1.10 -1.27 -16.07
N SER A 29 1.75 -2.12 -16.87
CA SER A 29 2.18 -1.76 -18.23
C SER A 29 1.01 -1.39 -19.14
N ILE A 30 -0.13 -2.09 -18.99
CA ILE A 30 -1.34 -1.83 -19.75
C ILE A 30 -2.08 -0.59 -19.21
N PHE A 31 -2.31 -0.51 -17.91
CA PHE A 31 -3.22 0.49 -17.33
C PHE A 31 -2.57 1.82 -16.98
N LEU A 32 -1.26 1.89 -16.75
CA LEU A 32 -0.58 3.14 -16.36
C LEU A 32 -0.76 4.31 -17.35
N PRO A 33 -0.65 4.14 -18.69
CA PRO A 33 -0.88 5.25 -19.61
C PRO A 33 -2.31 5.77 -19.54
N PHE A 34 -3.31 4.88 -19.52
CA PHE A 34 -4.72 5.26 -19.45
C PHE A 34 -5.08 5.91 -18.12
N SER A 35 -4.61 5.33 -17.01
CA SER A 35 -4.78 5.89 -15.66
C SER A 35 -4.15 7.28 -15.54
N THR A 36 -2.99 7.50 -16.18
CA THR A 36 -2.32 8.82 -16.18
C THR A 36 -3.10 9.85 -16.98
N ILE A 37 -3.57 9.50 -18.18
CA ILE A 37 -4.38 10.40 -19.01
C ILE A 37 -5.66 10.78 -18.24
N LEU A 38 -6.34 9.80 -17.68
CA LEU A 38 -7.59 10.03 -16.97
C LEU A 38 -7.38 10.80 -15.66
N GLY A 39 -6.27 10.55 -14.96
CA GLY A 39 -5.87 11.33 -13.79
C GLY A 39 -5.60 12.81 -14.12
N LYS A 40 -5.04 13.11 -15.30
CA LYS A 40 -4.85 14.50 -15.75
C LYS A 40 -6.17 15.20 -16.09
N ILE A 41 -7.15 14.48 -16.63
CA ILE A 41 -8.45 15.04 -17.05
C ILE A 41 -9.43 15.16 -15.87
N LEU A 42 -9.55 14.12 -15.05
CA LEU A 42 -10.54 13.98 -13.97
C LEU A 42 -9.93 14.10 -12.56
N GLY A 43 -8.65 14.45 -12.46
CA GLY A 43 -7.94 14.60 -11.19
C GLY A 43 -7.89 13.31 -10.36
N ASN A 44 -8.17 13.44 -9.06
CA ASN A 44 -8.06 12.36 -8.08
C ASN A 44 -9.06 11.21 -8.31
N VAL A 45 -10.11 11.42 -9.11
CA VAL A 45 -11.10 10.38 -9.44
C VAL A 45 -10.60 9.50 -10.59
N GLY A 46 -10.00 10.11 -11.61
CA GLY A 46 -9.67 9.42 -12.86
C GLY A 46 -8.70 8.25 -12.69
N HIS A 47 -7.64 8.43 -11.91
CA HIS A 47 -6.66 7.35 -11.72
C HIS A 47 -7.18 6.20 -10.82
N LYS A 48 -8.17 6.46 -9.94
CA LYS A 48 -8.77 5.45 -9.04
C LYS A 48 -9.66 4.45 -9.75
N LEU A 49 -10.00 4.69 -11.02
CA LEU A 49 -10.81 3.78 -11.83
C LEU A 49 -10.05 2.51 -12.22
N PHE A 50 -8.72 2.53 -12.14
CA PHE A 50 -7.88 1.40 -12.50
C PHE A 50 -7.38 0.64 -11.26
N PRO A 51 -7.23 -0.70 -11.34
CA PRO A 51 -6.74 -1.53 -10.24
C PRO A 51 -5.21 -1.48 -10.13
N ILE A 52 -4.62 -0.29 -10.21
CA ILE A 52 -3.18 -0.06 -10.09
C ILE A 52 -2.90 1.20 -9.28
N ALA A 53 -1.76 1.22 -8.60
CA ALA A 53 -1.22 2.45 -8.04
C ALA A 53 -0.76 3.38 -9.16
N ASN A 54 -1.09 4.67 -9.06
CA ASN A 54 -0.63 5.68 -10.01
C ASN A 54 -0.26 6.97 -9.30
N PHE A 55 0.95 7.42 -9.58
CA PHE A 55 1.58 8.59 -9.00
C PHE A 55 1.70 9.72 -10.02
N PHE A 56 0.65 10.00 -10.79
CA PHE A 56 0.70 10.95 -11.90
C PHE A 56 1.02 12.40 -11.46
N ILE A 57 0.70 12.75 -10.21
CA ILE A 57 1.01 14.03 -9.56
C ILE A 57 2.47 14.14 -9.11
N VAL A 58 3.17 13.01 -8.96
CA VAL A 58 4.56 13.00 -8.53
C VAL A 58 5.47 13.31 -9.73
N PRO A 59 6.39 14.28 -9.61
CA PRO A 59 7.26 14.71 -10.70
C PRO A 59 8.46 13.75 -10.86
N PHE A 60 8.21 12.52 -11.33
CA PHE A 60 9.29 11.59 -11.70
C PHE A 60 10.10 12.13 -12.87
N LYS A 61 11.39 11.75 -12.92
CA LYS A 61 12.31 12.16 -13.98
C LYS A 61 12.06 11.43 -15.29
N SER A 62 11.41 10.26 -15.24
CA SER A 62 11.10 9.47 -16.43
C SER A 62 9.82 8.64 -16.28
N TYR A 63 9.25 8.23 -17.42
CA TYR A 63 8.15 7.27 -17.43
C TYR A 63 8.55 5.92 -16.81
N LYS A 64 9.78 5.47 -17.07
CA LYS A 64 10.32 4.21 -16.52
C LYS A 64 10.33 4.24 -14.99
N GLU A 65 10.75 5.35 -14.40
CA GLU A 65 10.74 5.52 -12.94
C GLU A 65 9.32 5.41 -12.40
N ARG A 66 8.36 6.15 -12.95
CA ARG A 66 6.94 6.05 -12.56
C ARG A 66 6.40 4.63 -12.70
N TRP A 67 6.77 3.93 -13.77
CA TRP A 67 6.36 2.55 -14.02
C TRP A 67 6.88 1.59 -12.95
N VAL A 68 8.17 1.70 -12.57
CA VAL A 68 8.76 0.90 -11.48
C VAL A 68 8.03 1.17 -10.15
N TRP A 69 7.83 2.45 -9.80
CA TRP A 69 7.12 2.81 -8.57
C TRP A 69 5.67 2.31 -8.55
N SER A 70 4.99 2.37 -9.70
CA SER A 70 3.62 1.89 -9.83
C SER A 70 3.56 0.36 -9.69
N ILE A 71 4.56 -0.38 -10.19
CA ILE A 71 4.68 -1.83 -9.97
C ILE A 71 4.86 -2.14 -8.49
N LEU A 72 5.82 -1.48 -7.83
CA LEU A 72 6.12 -1.73 -6.42
C LEU A 72 4.88 -1.54 -5.54
N ASP A 73 4.19 -0.40 -5.65
CA ASP A 73 3.04 -0.12 -4.81
C ASP A 73 1.82 -0.98 -5.18
N THR A 74 1.61 -1.28 -6.47
CA THR A 74 0.54 -2.21 -6.90
C THR A 74 0.79 -3.63 -6.42
N PHE A 75 2.06 -4.07 -6.38
CA PHE A 75 2.44 -5.35 -5.83
C PHE A 75 2.13 -5.40 -4.32
N ASP A 76 2.51 -4.37 -3.56
CA ASP A 76 2.18 -4.25 -2.13
C ASP A 76 0.67 -4.23 -1.87
N TRP A 77 -0.12 -3.69 -2.82
CA TRP A 77 -1.58 -3.77 -2.72
C TRP A 77 -2.09 -5.20 -2.76
N TYR A 78 -1.49 -6.04 -3.60
CA TYR A 78 -1.97 -7.38 -3.92
C TYR A 78 -1.16 -8.53 -3.32
N SER A 79 -0.21 -8.24 -2.45
CA SER A 79 0.52 -9.25 -1.67
C SER A 79 0.07 -9.29 -0.19
N PRO A 80 -1.20 -9.65 0.11
CA PRO A 80 -1.72 -9.63 1.47
C PRO A 80 -1.04 -10.63 2.41
N ALA A 81 -0.32 -11.62 1.87
CA ALA A 81 0.43 -12.58 2.67
C ALA A 81 1.51 -11.92 3.56
N TYR A 82 2.01 -10.74 3.15
CA TYR A 82 3.03 -9.98 3.88
C TYR A 82 2.44 -8.78 4.65
N ASP A 83 1.14 -8.55 4.57
CA ASP A 83 0.44 -7.45 5.25
C ASP A 83 -0.02 -7.94 6.65
N LEU A 84 0.77 -7.63 7.68
CA LEU A 84 0.53 -8.05 9.07
C LEU A 84 0.14 -6.83 9.93
N PRO A 85 -1.11 -6.34 9.82
CA PRO A 85 -1.55 -5.14 10.55
C PRO A 85 -1.48 -5.39 12.06
N GLN A 86 -0.93 -4.41 12.77
CA GLN A 86 -0.83 -4.44 14.22
C GLN A 86 -1.98 -3.67 14.87
N THR A 87 -2.31 -4.03 16.10
CA THR A 87 -3.31 -3.32 16.90
C THR A 87 -2.65 -2.50 18.01
N GLN A 88 -3.43 -1.61 18.63
CA GLN A 88 -2.94 -0.80 19.74
C GLN A 88 -2.61 -1.69 20.94
N GLU A 89 -3.39 -2.75 21.11
CA GLU A 89 -3.22 -3.78 22.12
C GLU A 89 -1.92 -4.57 21.90
N SER A 90 -1.61 -4.96 20.65
CA SER A 90 -0.34 -5.62 20.31
C SER A 90 0.85 -4.74 20.69
N LEU A 91 0.84 -3.46 20.28
CA LEU A 91 1.90 -2.53 20.61
C LEU A 91 2.04 -2.32 22.13
N LYS A 92 0.93 -2.16 22.83
CA LYS A 92 0.92 -2.02 24.30
C LYS A 92 1.51 -3.25 24.99
N SER A 93 1.22 -4.45 24.46
CA SER A 93 1.80 -5.71 24.95
C SER A 93 3.32 -5.74 24.77
N TRP A 94 3.83 -5.35 23.60
CA TRP A 94 5.27 -5.32 23.32
C TRP A 94 6.02 -4.34 24.23
N TYR A 95 5.48 -3.14 24.47
CA TYR A 95 6.06 -2.18 25.40
C TYR A 95 6.17 -2.75 26.82
N LYS A 96 5.11 -3.40 27.31
CA LYS A 96 5.13 -4.08 28.62
C LYS A 96 6.17 -5.20 28.68
N ALA A 97 6.19 -6.07 27.66
CA ALA A 97 7.14 -7.18 27.58
C ALA A 97 8.60 -6.71 27.53
N ALA A 98 8.86 -5.54 26.93
CA ALA A 98 10.17 -4.93 26.85
C ALA A 98 10.57 -4.11 28.09
N GLY A 99 9.73 -4.06 29.13
CA GLY A 99 10.01 -3.40 30.41
C GLY A 99 9.81 -1.89 30.44
N TYR A 100 9.07 -1.33 29.47
CA TYR A 100 8.76 0.10 29.45
C TYR A 100 7.68 0.45 30.49
N LYS A 101 7.73 1.68 31.00
CA LYS A 101 6.75 2.33 31.88
C LYS A 101 6.13 3.54 31.17
N ASN A 102 5.08 4.13 31.75
CA ASN A 102 4.40 5.31 31.20
C ASN A 102 4.00 5.13 29.72
N ILE A 103 3.41 3.97 29.40
CA ILE A 103 3.12 3.56 28.02
C ILE A 103 1.85 4.24 27.51
N GLU A 104 1.98 4.99 26.43
CA GLU A 104 0.87 5.56 25.67
C GLU A 104 0.85 4.96 24.26
N VAL A 105 -0.32 4.50 23.83
CA VAL A 105 -0.55 4.01 22.47
C VAL A 105 -1.79 4.67 21.93
N PHE A 106 -1.69 5.29 20.76
CA PHE A 106 -2.79 6.01 20.12
C PHE A 106 -2.68 5.94 18.59
N ARG A 107 -3.78 6.24 17.90
CA ARG A 107 -3.80 6.38 16.43
C ARG A 107 -3.29 7.77 16.05
N GLY A 108 -2.15 7.82 15.36
CA GLY A 108 -1.60 9.02 14.76
C GLY A 108 -2.00 9.19 13.29
N SER A 109 -1.35 10.14 12.61
CA SER A 109 -1.60 10.44 11.18
C SER A 109 -1.24 9.30 10.23
N ASN A 110 -0.19 8.52 10.55
CA ASN A 110 0.35 7.45 9.71
C ASN A 110 0.32 6.07 10.37
N GLY A 111 -0.66 5.81 11.24
CA GLY A 111 -0.85 4.50 11.87
C GLY A 111 -0.87 4.57 13.39
N ILE A 112 -0.41 3.51 14.05
CA ILE A 112 -0.41 3.43 15.52
C ILE A 112 0.94 3.90 16.04
N ILE A 113 0.92 4.87 16.94
CA ILE A 113 2.10 5.39 17.63
C ILE A 113 2.09 4.85 19.05
N GLY A 114 3.19 4.25 19.48
CA GLY A 114 3.45 3.90 20.87
C GLY A 114 4.63 4.70 21.39
N ARG A 115 4.56 5.17 22.64
CA ARG A 115 5.68 5.77 23.37
C ARG A 115 5.68 5.29 24.82
N GLY A 116 6.86 5.25 25.44
CA GLY A 116 7.05 4.86 26.84
C GLY A 116 8.47 5.13 27.29
N GLU A 117 8.71 5.03 28.58
CA GLU A 117 9.99 5.32 29.23
C GLU A 117 10.64 4.02 29.71
N LYS A 118 11.96 3.90 29.55
CA LYS A 118 12.74 2.76 30.03
C LYS A 118 13.91 3.29 30.87
N ASN A 119 14.01 2.81 32.10
CA ASN A 119 15.13 3.11 33.00
C ASN A 119 16.39 2.38 32.57
#